data_AF-A0A5J4URD6-F1
#
_entry.id   AF-A0A5J4URD6-F1
#
_cell.length_a   1.000
_cell.length_b   1.000
_cell.length_c   1.000
_cell.angle_alpha   90.00
_cell.angle_beta   90.00
_cell.angle_gamma   90.00
#
_symmetry.space_group_name_H-M   'P 1'
#
loop_
_entity.id
_entity.type
_entity.pdbx_description
1 polymer ?
#
loop_
_entity_poly.entity_id
_entity_poly.type
_entity_poly.pdbx_seq_one_letter_code
_entity_poly.pdbx_strand_id
1 'polypeptide(L)'
;MVSVNQYIIHVDEGQYQHDLFVYNQFKDALYPTIDIVAEGDALINAIGQQQAIGKIIISFSKFSIDFGDLYFQIDDYKSSLNFSSCNLFRNGDKQAVNSHSLAVVNRGSFILENIDINGGNQYGNQPLILSISPKLIQFASLMVSNIALTSENTAPLLLNVTELTLESIITISDTHVKQNTAGTQADAGVIFIRTKEQVTCSKKDDTQIEPILVIENSEIIQNTLASISESSAILIDGLNPQQILIRSSTINNRSPPNDNKAYELKIALPKDCEPKDLINQLKDDEFGITLFPVAVKVPP
;
A
#
# COMPACT_ATOMS: atom_id res chain seq x y z
N MET A 1 28.95 10.90 -19.64
CA MET A 1 28.71 9.44 -19.70
C MET A 1 27.31 9.22 -19.17
N VAL A 2 26.39 8.73 -19.99
CA VAL A 2 25.07 8.29 -19.51
C VAL A 2 25.29 6.96 -18.82
N SER A 3 25.01 6.88 -17.52
CA SER A 3 24.97 5.61 -16.81
C SER A 3 23.91 4.74 -17.49
N VAL A 4 24.33 3.67 -18.14
CA VAL A 4 23.40 2.65 -18.63
C VAL A 4 23.00 1.86 -17.39
N ASN A 5 21.76 2.02 -16.91
CA ASN A 5 21.23 1.16 -15.87
C ASN A 5 21.17 -0.26 -16.48
N GLN A 6 22.14 -1.09 -16.13
CA GLN A 6 22.21 -2.48 -16.57
C GLN A 6 21.42 -3.33 -15.58
N TYR A 7 20.46 -4.11 -16.09
CA TYR A 7 19.71 -5.07 -15.30
C TYR A 7 20.12 -6.47 -15.75
N ILE A 8 20.51 -7.29 -14.78
CA ILE A 8 20.91 -8.67 -15.04
C ILE A 8 19.73 -9.54 -14.64
N ILE A 9 19.20 -10.27 -15.62
CA ILE A 9 18.20 -11.30 -15.40
C ILE A 9 18.94 -12.62 -15.31
N HIS A 10 18.93 -13.24 -14.15
CA HIS A 10 19.41 -14.60 -13.96
C HIS A 10 18.23 -15.55 -14.19
N VAL A 11 18.39 -16.57 -15.02
CA VAL A 11 17.42 -17.67 -15.21
C VAL A 11 18.17 -19.00 -15.07
N ASP A 12 17.44 -20.12 -15.09
CA ASP A 12 17.99 -21.47 -15.02
C ASP A 12 19.04 -21.77 -16.11
N GLU A 13 18.83 -21.26 -17.33
CA GLU A 13 19.73 -21.44 -18.48
C GLU A 13 20.96 -20.50 -18.49
N GLY A 14 21.03 -19.48 -17.62
CA GLY A 14 22.17 -18.56 -17.56
C GLY A 14 21.86 -17.13 -17.14
N GLN A 15 22.72 -16.19 -17.53
CA GLN A 15 22.56 -14.77 -17.25
C GLN A 15 22.30 -14.00 -18.55
N TYR A 16 21.22 -13.22 -18.56
CA TYR A 16 20.83 -12.38 -19.68
C TYR A 16 20.98 -10.92 -19.25
N GLN A 17 21.78 -10.17 -19.99
CA GLN A 17 21.80 -8.73 -19.85
C GLN A 17 20.56 -8.17 -20.53
N HIS A 18 19.65 -7.60 -19.72
CA HIS A 18 18.52 -6.87 -20.25
C HIS A 18 18.82 -5.39 -20.19
N ASP A 19 19.32 -4.87 -21.31
CA ASP A 19 19.59 -3.44 -21.42
C ASP A 19 18.27 -2.70 -21.65
N LEU A 20 17.90 -1.80 -20.73
CA LEU A 20 16.73 -0.96 -20.94
C LEU A 20 16.90 -0.01 -22.16
N PHE A 21 18.09 0.09 -22.74
CA PHE A 21 18.32 0.82 -23.99
C PHE A 21 17.49 0.28 -25.16
N VAL A 22 17.12 -1.02 -25.17
CA VAL A 22 16.20 -1.59 -26.16
C VAL A 22 14.85 -0.85 -26.14
N TYR A 23 14.47 -0.28 -25.00
CA TYR A 23 13.25 0.52 -24.86
C TYR A 23 13.33 1.92 -25.48
N ASN A 24 14.47 2.33 -26.06
CA ASN A 24 14.53 3.54 -26.87
C ASN A 24 13.60 3.48 -28.09
N GLN A 25 13.25 2.28 -28.57
CA GLN A 25 12.25 2.10 -29.63
C GLN A 25 10.85 2.58 -29.23
N PHE A 26 10.61 2.74 -27.93
CA PHE A 26 9.36 3.23 -27.39
C PHE A 26 9.35 4.75 -27.14
N LYS A 27 10.42 5.47 -27.51
CA LYS A 27 10.51 6.93 -27.34
C LYS A 27 9.38 7.71 -28.02
N ASP A 28 8.86 7.17 -29.13
CA ASP A 28 7.79 7.82 -29.90
C ASP A 28 6.38 7.38 -29.46
N ALA A 29 6.28 6.34 -28.62
CA ALA A 29 5.02 5.94 -28.01
C ALA A 29 4.70 6.86 -26.84
N LEU A 30 3.49 7.42 -26.81
CA LEU A 30 3.09 8.34 -25.74
C LEU A 30 3.07 7.65 -24.36
N TYR A 31 2.74 6.35 -24.33
CA TYR A 31 2.73 5.47 -23.15
C TYR A 31 3.00 4.01 -23.56
N PRO A 32 4.26 3.59 -23.75
CA PRO A 32 4.55 2.20 -24.05
C PRO A 32 4.22 1.28 -22.88
N THR A 33 3.74 0.08 -23.23
CA THR A 33 3.56 -1.03 -22.29
C THR A 33 4.73 -1.99 -22.42
N ILE A 34 5.28 -2.39 -21.28
CA ILE A 34 6.39 -3.32 -21.18
C ILE A 34 5.98 -4.41 -20.20
N ASP A 35 5.87 -5.64 -20.70
CA ASP A 35 5.63 -6.82 -19.87
C ASP A 35 6.92 -7.63 -19.78
N ILE A 36 7.35 -7.89 -18.55
CA ILE A 36 8.54 -8.68 -18.22
C ILE A 36 8.02 -9.94 -17.52
N VAL A 37 8.16 -11.08 -18.22
CA VAL A 37 7.65 -12.38 -17.78
C VAL A 37 8.78 -13.41 -17.82
N ALA A 38 8.91 -14.22 -16.77
CA ALA A 38 9.77 -15.39 -16.76
C ALA A 38 8.93 -16.66 -16.81
N GLU A 39 9.42 -17.66 -17.55
CA GLU A 39 8.81 -18.99 -17.64
C GLU A 39 9.37 -19.98 -16.61
N GLY A 40 10.51 -19.66 -15.98
CA GLY A 40 11.17 -20.43 -14.92
C GLY A 40 11.65 -19.52 -13.77
N ASP A 41 12.38 -20.10 -12.81
CA ASP A 41 12.92 -19.34 -11.67
C ASP A 41 13.93 -18.31 -12.16
N ALA A 42 13.54 -17.04 -12.07
CA ALA A 42 14.35 -15.93 -12.54
C ALA A 42 14.54 -14.86 -11.47
N LEU A 43 15.75 -14.30 -11.39
CA LEU A 43 16.11 -13.22 -10.46
C LEU A 43 16.50 -11.96 -11.23
N ILE A 44 15.87 -10.84 -10.91
CA ILE A 44 16.28 -9.50 -11.36
C ILE A 44 17.00 -8.80 -10.22
N ASN A 45 18.23 -8.36 -10.46
CA ASN A 45 18.95 -7.48 -9.56
C ASN A 45 18.81 -6.03 -10.03
N ALA A 46 18.11 -5.20 -9.25
CA ALA A 46 17.87 -3.80 -9.56
C ALA A 46 18.90 -2.91 -8.82
N ILE A 47 19.78 -2.24 -9.58
CA ILE A 47 20.81 -1.34 -9.04
C ILE A 47 20.43 0.13 -9.23
N GLY A 48 20.71 0.96 -8.21
CA GLY A 48 20.39 2.40 -8.18
C GLY A 48 19.40 2.75 -7.07
N GLN A 49 19.36 4.03 -6.66
CA GLN A 49 18.50 4.46 -5.54
C GLN A 49 17.06 4.73 -5.95
N GLN A 50 16.83 5.32 -7.13
CA GLN A 50 15.50 5.77 -7.56
C GLN A 50 15.29 5.44 -9.03
N GLN A 51 14.16 4.82 -9.34
CA GLN A 51 13.71 4.58 -10.70
C GLN A 51 12.40 5.33 -10.97
N ALA A 52 12.49 6.43 -11.71
CA ALA A 52 11.30 7.17 -12.14
C ALA A 52 10.57 6.43 -13.27
N ILE A 53 9.26 6.21 -13.09
CA ILE A 53 8.34 5.69 -14.09
C ILE A 53 7.52 6.86 -14.65
N GLY A 54 8.09 7.51 -15.66
CA GLY A 54 7.42 8.59 -16.40
C GLY A 54 6.88 8.09 -17.73
N LYS A 55 5.55 8.10 -17.90
CA LYS A 55 4.82 7.75 -19.13
C LYS A 55 5.02 6.30 -19.60
N ILE A 56 5.10 5.33 -18.71
CA ILE A 56 5.29 3.91 -19.07
C ILE A 56 4.36 3.04 -18.22
N ILE A 57 3.87 1.95 -18.80
CA ILE A 57 3.20 0.86 -18.07
C ILE A 57 4.19 -0.31 -18.00
N ILE A 58 4.56 -0.74 -16.79
CA ILE A 58 5.50 -1.85 -16.57
C ILE A 58 4.82 -2.94 -15.75
N SER A 59 4.87 -4.17 -16.25
CA SER A 59 4.36 -5.35 -15.54
C SER A 59 5.47 -6.38 -15.35
N PHE A 60 5.64 -6.86 -14.12
CA PHE A 60 6.52 -8.00 -13.82
C PHE A 60 5.68 -9.19 -13.40
N SER A 61 6.02 -10.39 -13.90
CA SER A 61 5.41 -11.61 -13.39
C SER A 61 6.35 -12.81 -13.31
N LYS A 62 6.18 -13.62 -12.26
CA LYS A 62 6.92 -14.86 -12.00
C LYS A 62 8.44 -14.68 -11.81
N PHE A 63 8.84 -13.57 -11.18
CA PHE A 63 10.23 -13.28 -10.84
C PHE A 63 10.45 -13.19 -9.34
N SER A 64 11.67 -13.53 -8.94
CA SER A 64 12.30 -12.97 -7.75
C SER A 64 12.95 -11.63 -8.10
N ILE A 65 12.72 -10.59 -7.30
CA ILE A 65 13.29 -9.26 -7.51
C ILE A 65 14.01 -8.83 -6.24
N ASP A 66 15.32 -8.65 -6.35
CA ASP A 66 16.12 -7.98 -5.34
C ASP A 66 16.13 -6.48 -5.65
N PHE A 67 15.46 -5.71 -4.79
CA PHE A 67 15.40 -4.26 -4.93
C PHE A 67 16.68 -3.57 -4.46
N GLY A 68 17.58 -4.21 -3.72
CA GLY A 68 18.74 -3.52 -3.15
C GLY A 68 18.32 -2.27 -2.36
N ASP A 69 18.79 -1.10 -2.78
CA ASP A 69 18.40 0.22 -2.25
C ASP A 69 17.38 0.97 -3.15
N LEU A 70 16.87 0.32 -4.20
CA LEU A 70 15.99 0.90 -5.22
C LEU A 70 14.55 1.05 -4.74
N TYR A 71 13.89 2.12 -5.17
CA TYR A 71 12.44 2.25 -5.14
C TYR A 71 11.90 2.81 -6.46
N PHE A 72 10.64 2.49 -6.77
CA PHE A 72 9.96 3.01 -7.95
C PHE A 72 9.20 4.29 -7.63
N GLN A 73 9.33 5.31 -8.47
CA GLN A 73 8.56 6.55 -8.34
C GLN A 73 7.61 6.73 -9.54
N ILE A 74 6.32 6.87 -9.29
CA ILE A 74 5.26 6.92 -10.32
C ILE A 74 4.63 8.32 -10.35
N ASP A 75 5.15 9.19 -11.22
CA ASP A 75 4.81 10.62 -11.24
C ASP A 75 3.77 11.03 -12.30
N ASP A 76 3.49 10.17 -13.29
CA ASP A 76 2.53 10.47 -14.36
C ASP A 76 1.21 9.72 -14.11
N TYR A 77 0.08 10.41 -14.29
CA TYR A 77 -1.27 9.89 -14.04
C TYR A 77 -1.65 8.69 -14.93
N LYS A 78 -0.95 8.50 -16.05
CA LYS A 78 -1.13 7.34 -16.95
C LYS A 78 -0.06 6.26 -16.77
N SER A 79 0.98 6.51 -15.98
CA SER A 79 1.96 5.47 -15.65
C SER A 79 1.32 4.42 -14.75
N SER A 80 1.78 3.18 -14.90
CA SER A 80 1.38 2.07 -14.04
C SER A 80 2.54 1.11 -13.81
N LEU A 81 2.64 0.60 -12.59
CA LEU A 81 3.55 -0.47 -12.22
C LEU A 81 2.74 -1.62 -11.61
N ASN A 82 2.92 -2.82 -12.16
CA ASN A 82 2.25 -4.03 -11.73
C ASN A 82 3.28 -5.12 -11.38
N PHE A 83 3.13 -5.74 -10.22
CA PHE A 83 3.81 -6.99 -9.86
C PHE A 83 2.76 -8.08 -9.66
N SER A 84 2.90 -9.18 -10.40
CA SER A 84 1.99 -10.33 -10.30
C SER A 84 2.76 -11.63 -10.09
N SER A 85 2.49 -12.36 -8.99
CA SER A 85 3.17 -13.63 -8.68
C SER A 85 4.70 -13.49 -8.60
N CYS A 86 5.18 -12.39 -8.01
CA CYS A 86 6.59 -12.11 -7.80
C CYS A 86 7.00 -12.34 -6.33
N ASN A 87 8.26 -12.70 -6.11
CA ASN A 87 8.90 -12.67 -4.80
C ASN A 87 9.73 -11.37 -4.69
N LEU A 88 9.40 -10.50 -3.73
CA LEU A 88 9.97 -9.16 -3.60
C LEU A 88 10.80 -9.07 -2.31
N PHE A 89 12.10 -8.76 -2.42
CA PHE A 89 13.01 -8.66 -1.25
C PHE A 89 14.13 -7.62 -1.44
N ARG A 90 14.94 -7.40 -0.40
CA ARG A 90 16.12 -6.52 -0.44
C ARG A 90 17.39 -7.21 0.06
N ASN A 91 18.43 -7.18 -0.76
CA ASN A 91 19.79 -7.63 -0.47
C ASN A 91 19.84 -9.05 0.15
N GLY A 92 19.01 -9.97 -0.34
CA GLY A 92 18.87 -11.33 0.18
C GLY A 92 18.65 -11.38 1.70
N ASP A 93 17.66 -10.65 2.20
CA ASP A 93 17.26 -10.57 3.61
C ASP A 93 18.35 -10.03 4.53
N LYS A 94 19.23 -9.15 4.04
CA LYS A 94 20.20 -8.41 4.89
C LYS A 94 19.74 -7.02 5.26
N GLN A 95 18.74 -6.52 4.56
CA GLN A 95 18.12 -5.23 4.82
C GLN A 95 16.60 -5.40 4.88
N ALA A 96 15.97 -4.59 5.73
CA ALA A 96 14.53 -4.57 5.83
C ALA A 96 13.91 -4.22 4.47
N VAL A 97 12.86 -4.94 4.06
CA VAL A 97 12.16 -4.69 2.79
C VAL A 97 11.62 -3.25 2.68
N ASN A 98 11.33 -2.64 3.83
CA ASN A 98 10.90 -1.26 4.00
C ASN A 98 12.02 -0.31 4.48
N SER A 99 13.29 -0.63 4.22
CA SER A 99 14.40 0.34 4.34
C SER A 99 14.19 1.55 3.43
N HIS A 100 13.54 1.32 2.30
CA HIS A 100 12.89 2.31 1.45
C HIS A 100 11.53 1.73 1.03
N SER A 101 10.55 2.59 0.73
CA SER A 101 9.28 2.14 0.12
C SER A 101 9.56 1.34 -1.15
N LEU A 102 8.76 0.31 -1.44
CA LEU A 102 8.83 -0.39 -2.73
C LEU A 102 8.41 0.55 -3.87
N ALA A 103 7.38 1.37 -3.61
CA ALA A 103 6.88 2.35 -4.54
C ALA A 103 6.49 3.67 -3.84
N VAL A 104 6.75 4.77 -4.53
CA VAL A 104 6.25 6.12 -4.26
C VAL A 104 5.32 6.53 -5.40
N VAL A 105 4.02 6.59 -5.14
CA VAL A 105 2.98 6.78 -6.17
C VAL A 105 2.38 8.17 -6.07
N ASN A 106 2.84 9.10 -6.91
CA ASN A 106 2.44 10.51 -6.86
C ASN A 106 1.25 10.87 -7.76
N ARG A 107 0.94 10.06 -8.79
CA ARG A 107 -0.21 10.27 -9.68
C ARG A 107 -0.73 9.00 -10.35
N GLY A 108 0.16 8.04 -10.64
CA GLY A 108 -0.18 6.89 -11.47
C GLY A 108 -0.86 5.76 -10.71
N SER A 109 -0.67 4.54 -11.23
CA SER A 109 -1.29 3.32 -10.70
C SER A 109 -0.24 2.34 -10.17
N PHE A 110 -0.49 1.73 -9.02
CA PHE A 110 0.35 0.67 -8.46
C PHE A 110 -0.49 -0.56 -8.10
N ILE A 111 -0.08 -1.72 -8.60
CA ILE A 111 -0.84 -2.96 -8.51
C ILE A 111 0.07 -4.07 -7.98
N LEU A 112 -0.40 -4.76 -6.94
CA LEU A 112 0.20 -5.99 -6.42
C LEU A 112 -0.82 -7.12 -6.51
N GLU A 113 -0.47 -8.19 -7.21
CA GLU A 113 -1.34 -9.34 -7.42
C GLU A 113 -0.63 -10.65 -7.06
N ASN A 114 -1.24 -11.49 -6.20
CA ASN A 114 -0.68 -12.77 -5.79
C ASN A 114 0.78 -12.65 -5.28
N ILE A 115 1.00 -11.75 -4.31
CA ILE A 115 2.33 -11.43 -3.77
C ILE A 115 2.41 -11.88 -2.31
N ASP A 116 3.56 -12.45 -1.93
CA ASP A 116 3.93 -12.68 -0.52
C ASP A 116 5.17 -11.83 -0.19
N ILE A 117 5.05 -10.99 0.84
CA ILE A 117 6.13 -10.16 1.37
C ILE A 117 6.38 -10.58 2.81
N ASN A 118 7.60 -11.05 3.06
CA ASN A 118 8.09 -11.33 4.40
C ASN A 118 9.24 -10.36 4.74
N GLY A 119 9.07 -9.56 5.79
CA GLY A 119 10.08 -8.59 6.22
C GLY A 119 11.17 -9.15 7.13
N GLY A 120 11.11 -10.43 7.53
CA GLY A 120 12.12 -11.07 8.37
C GLY A 120 12.30 -10.44 9.76
N ASN A 121 11.35 -9.62 10.21
CA ASN A 121 11.41 -8.79 11.41
C ASN A 121 12.58 -7.80 11.44
N GLN A 122 13.04 -7.39 10.25
CA GLN A 122 14.06 -6.36 10.12
C GLN A 122 13.42 -4.98 10.20
N TYR A 123 14.07 -4.08 10.94
CA TYR A 123 13.57 -2.73 11.19
C TYR A 123 13.89 -1.80 10.03
N GLY A 124 12.85 -1.42 9.27
CA GLY A 124 12.90 -0.33 8.30
C GLY A 124 12.34 0.97 8.86
N ASN A 125 12.31 2.01 8.03
CA ASN A 125 11.90 3.36 8.43
C ASN A 125 10.88 4.00 7.48
N GLN A 126 10.41 3.28 6.45
CA GLN A 126 9.43 3.76 5.49
C GLN A 126 8.17 2.87 5.50
N PRO A 127 7.01 3.39 5.06
CA PRO A 127 5.91 2.52 4.66
C PRO A 127 6.35 1.65 3.48
N LEU A 128 5.77 0.45 3.32
CA LEU A 128 5.98 -0.33 2.10
C LEU A 128 5.60 0.47 0.85
N ILE A 129 4.48 1.19 0.90
CA ILE A 129 3.95 2.00 -0.20
C ILE A 129 3.65 3.39 0.32
N LEU A 130 4.32 4.37 -0.28
CA LEU A 130 4.01 5.78 -0.08
C LEU A 130 3.24 6.28 -1.30
N SER A 131 2.21 7.08 -1.09
CA SER A 131 1.42 7.62 -2.17
C SER A 131 0.91 9.02 -1.85
N ILE A 132 0.93 9.87 -2.87
CA ILE A 132 0.39 11.22 -2.85
C ILE A 132 -0.55 11.30 -4.04
N SER A 133 -1.85 11.51 -3.86
CA SER A 133 -2.80 11.66 -4.99
C SER A 133 -2.72 10.55 -6.08
N PRO A 134 -2.77 9.25 -5.73
CA PRO A 134 -2.69 8.17 -6.72
C PRO A 134 -3.91 8.17 -7.63
N LYS A 135 -3.78 7.63 -8.85
CA LYS A 135 -4.93 7.24 -9.67
C LYS A 135 -5.53 5.93 -9.18
N LEU A 136 -4.68 4.92 -8.94
CA LEU A 136 -5.10 3.60 -8.49
C LEU A 136 -4.06 2.98 -7.57
N ILE A 137 -4.49 2.43 -6.43
CA ILE A 137 -3.73 1.46 -5.64
C ILE A 137 -4.58 0.20 -5.57
N GLN A 138 -4.02 -0.94 -6.00
CA GLN A 138 -4.74 -2.21 -5.98
C GLN A 138 -3.90 -3.32 -5.35
N PHE A 139 -4.45 -3.97 -4.33
CA PHE A 139 -3.96 -5.25 -3.80
C PHE A 139 -5.00 -6.33 -4.09
N ALA A 140 -4.56 -7.40 -4.74
CA ALA A 140 -5.37 -8.58 -5.00
C ALA A 140 -4.56 -9.82 -4.59
N SER A 141 -4.97 -10.51 -3.54
CA SER A 141 -4.21 -11.65 -3.00
C SER A 141 -2.80 -11.25 -2.56
N LEU A 142 -2.72 -10.49 -1.46
CA LEU A 142 -1.46 -9.98 -0.92
C LEU A 142 -1.23 -10.51 0.49
N MET A 143 -0.12 -11.20 0.75
CA MET A 143 0.34 -11.54 2.10
C MET A 143 1.49 -10.60 2.51
N VAL A 144 1.37 -9.98 3.68
CA VAL A 144 2.41 -9.14 4.28
C VAL A 144 2.65 -9.58 5.70
N SER A 145 3.87 -10.01 6.00
CA SER A 145 4.23 -10.49 7.33
C SER A 145 5.61 -10.05 7.80
N ASN A 146 5.78 -9.99 9.11
CA ASN A 146 7.09 -9.78 9.75
C ASN A 146 7.83 -8.51 9.29
N ILE A 147 7.11 -7.47 8.89
CA ILE A 147 7.69 -6.14 8.65
C ILE A 147 7.76 -5.40 9.97
N ALA A 148 8.85 -4.69 10.22
CA ALA A 148 9.00 -3.85 11.40
C ALA A 148 9.40 -2.42 11.03
N LEU A 149 8.84 -1.45 11.76
CA LEU A 149 9.27 -0.06 11.73
C LEU A 149 10.10 0.26 12.97
N THR A 150 11.13 1.09 12.80
CA THR A 150 11.89 1.63 13.93
C THR A 150 10.99 2.38 14.90
N SER A 151 11.37 2.41 16.19
CA SER A 151 10.71 3.26 17.18
C SER A 151 10.69 4.73 16.72
N GLU A 152 9.73 5.48 17.25
CA GLU A 152 9.50 6.90 16.92
C GLU A 152 9.02 7.19 15.49
N ASN A 153 8.84 6.16 14.66
CA ASN A 153 8.26 6.34 13.34
C ASN A 153 6.78 6.74 13.42
N THR A 154 6.37 7.66 12.56
CA THR A 154 5.00 8.14 12.39
C THR A 154 4.30 7.58 11.16
N ALA A 155 5.03 6.93 10.25
CA ALA A 155 4.47 6.35 9.04
C ALA A 155 3.67 5.09 9.36
N PRO A 156 2.58 4.82 8.61
CA PRO A 156 1.94 3.52 8.63
C PRO A 156 2.85 2.47 7.98
N LEU A 157 2.62 1.20 8.30
CA LEU A 157 3.51 0.11 7.87
C LEU A 157 3.34 -0.27 6.40
N LEU A 158 2.10 -0.45 5.93
CA LEU A 158 1.80 -0.96 4.59
C LEU A 158 1.58 0.17 3.60
N LEU A 159 0.56 0.99 3.83
CA LEU A 159 0.08 1.96 2.85
C LEU A 159 -0.12 3.32 3.51
N ASN A 160 0.59 4.32 2.99
CA ASN A 160 0.42 5.72 3.35
C ASN A 160 -0.08 6.51 2.13
N VAL A 161 -1.34 6.91 2.12
CA VAL A 161 -1.90 7.77 1.06
C VAL A 161 -2.22 9.14 1.63
N THR A 162 -1.54 10.15 1.11
CA THR A 162 -1.86 11.55 1.36
C THR A 162 -2.46 12.18 0.11
N GLU A 163 -3.27 13.23 0.29
CA GLU A 163 -3.88 13.96 -0.82
C GLU A 163 -4.74 13.10 -1.77
N LEU A 164 -5.45 12.10 -1.27
CA LEU A 164 -6.39 11.30 -2.08
C LEU A 164 -7.43 12.21 -2.74
N THR A 165 -7.69 11.97 -4.03
CA THR A 165 -8.68 12.74 -4.81
C THR A 165 -9.94 11.92 -5.06
N LEU A 166 -11.03 12.57 -5.48
CA LEU A 166 -12.29 11.87 -5.76
C LEU A 166 -12.25 10.96 -7.00
N GLU A 167 -11.26 11.14 -7.87
CA GLU A 167 -11.02 10.30 -9.05
C GLU A 167 -10.11 9.10 -8.75
N SER A 168 -9.53 9.07 -7.56
CA SER A 168 -8.65 7.99 -7.10
C SER A 168 -9.46 6.76 -6.73
N ILE A 169 -8.87 5.57 -6.91
CA ILE A 169 -9.44 4.30 -6.44
C ILE A 169 -8.40 3.55 -5.61
N ILE A 170 -8.81 3.03 -4.46
CA ILE A 170 -8.03 2.12 -3.63
C ILE A 170 -8.84 0.85 -3.42
N THR A 171 -8.29 -0.28 -3.86
CA THR A 171 -8.90 -1.60 -3.68
C THR A 171 -7.94 -2.52 -2.97
N ILE A 172 -8.37 -3.07 -1.83
CA ILE A 172 -7.63 -4.01 -1.00
C ILE A 172 -8.50 -5.26 -0.88
N SER A 173 -8.18 -6.30 -1.63
CA SER A 173 -8.94 -7.55 -1.64
C SER A 173 -8.03 -8.73 -1.32
N ASP A 174 -8.54 -9.68 -0.54
CA ASP A 174 -7.82 -10.92 -0.20
C ASP A 174 -6.42 -10.62 0.36
N THR A 175 -6.34 -9.61 1.23
CA THR A 175 -5.08 -9.09 1.76
C THR A 175 -4.90 -9.51 3.21
N HIS A 176 -3.83 -10.24 3.50
CA HIS A 176 -3.49 -10.76 4.82
C HIS A 176 -2.25 -10.07 5.37
N VAL A 177 -2.45 -9.14 6.31
CA VAL A 177 -1.38 -8.39 6.98
C VAL A 177 -1.24 -8.87 8.41
N LYS A 178 -0.19 -9.65 8.70
CA LYS A 178 -0.03 -10.32 10.00
C LYS A 178 1.34 -10.19 10.63
N GLN A 179 1.38 -10.13 11.95
CA GLN A 179 2.63 -10.23 12.74
C GLN A 179 3.66 -9.15 12.39
N ASN A 180 3.20 -7.96 12.00
CA ASN A 180 4.06 -6.82 11.74
C ASN A 180 4.21 -5.94 12.99
N THR A 181 5.20 -5.07 13.02
CA THR A 181 5.44 -4.11 14.11
C THR A 181 5.42 -2.69 13.55
N ALA A 182 4.36 -1.93 13.83
CA ALA A 182 4.25 -0.53 13.44
C ALA A 182 5.17 0.36 14.29
N GLY A 183 5.32 1.62 13.89
CA GLY A 183 6.02 2.62 14.69
C GLY A 183 5.31 2.91 16.02
N THR A 184 5.91 3.76 16.86
CA THR A 184 5.43 4.03 18.22
C THR A 184 4.71 5.37 18.38
N GLN A 185 4.45 6.09 17.28
CA GLN A 185 3.80 7.41 17.30
C GLN A 185 2.33 7.34 16.84
N ALA A 186 1.59 8.46 16.98
CA ALA A 186 0.13 8.53 16.82
C ALA A 186 -0.38 7.96 15.49
N ASP A 187 0.24 8.33 14.38
CA ASP A 187 -0.18 7.93 13.04
C ASP A 187 0.47 6.62 12.58
N ALA A 188 1.25 5.98 13.45
CA ALA A 188 1.93 4.72 13.18
C ALA A 188 0.93 3.55 13.28
N GLY A 189 0.23 3.33 12.17
CA GLY A 189 -0.71 2.23 11.97
C GLY A 189 -0.22 1.23 10.92
N VAL A 190 -1.16 0.53 10.30
CA VAL A 190 -0.91 -0.37 9.15
C VAL A 190 -1.26 0.34 7.86
N ILE A 191 -2.45 0.95 7.79
CA ILE A 191 -2.94 1.67 6.61
C ILE A 191 -3.40 3.06 7.05
N PHE A 192 -2.96 4.07 6.30
CA PHE A 192 -3.44 5.44 6.45
C PHE A 192 -3.84 6.00 5.09
N ILE A 193 -5.06 6.52 5.02
CA ILE A 193 -5.63 7.18 3.84
C ILE A 193 -6.20 8.53 4.25
N ARG A 194 -5.72 9.61 3.61
CA ARG A 194 -6.19 10.98 3.81
C ARG A 194 -6.49 11.65 2.48
N THR A 195 -7.66 12.28 2.36
CA THR A 195 -8.02 13.09 1.20
C THR A 195 -7.28 14.44 1.17
N LYS A 196 -7.15 15.01 -0.02
CA LYS A 196 -6.53 16.34 -0.20
C LYS A 196 -7.38 17.46 0.39
N GLU A 197 -8.69 17.34 0.25
CA GLU A 197 -9.66 18.35 0.63
C GLU A 197 -10.70 17.74 1.56
N GLN A 198 -11.05 18.45 2.63
CA GLN A 198 -12.19 18.10 3.47
C GLN A 198 -13.46 18.53 2.75
N VAL A 199 -14.08 17.60 2.03
CA VAL A 199 -15.32 17.83 1.29
C VAL A 199 -16.47 17.89 2.28
N THR A 200 -17.17 19.01 2.43
CA THR A 200 -18.41 19.03 3.24
C THR A 200 -19.47 18.14 2.59
N CYS A 201 -20.18 17.33 3.39
CA CYS A 201 -21.33 16.57 2.89
C CYS A 201 -22.50 17.54 2.58
N SER A 202 -22.52 18.07 1.35
CA SER A 202 -23.64 18.88 0.86
C SER A 202 -24.72 17.92 0.34
N LYS A 203 -25.99 18.12 0.72
CA LYS A 203 -27.13 17.26 0.31
C LYS A 203 -27.37 17.19 -1.22
N LYS A 204 -26.54 17.86 -2.03
CA LYS A 204 -26.68 17.95 -3.49
C LYS A 204 -25.57 17.23 -4.26
N ASP A 205 -24.52 16.76 -3.60
CA ASP A 205 -23.34 16.16 -4.26
C ASP A 205 -23.19 14.64 -4.02
N ASP A 206 -24.25 13.97 -3.53
CA ASP A 206 -24.33 12.50 -3.35
C ASP A 206 -24.41 11.72 -4.70
N THR A 207 -23.72 12.18 -5.75
CA THR A 207 -23.76 11.53 -7.07
C THR A 207 -22.69 10.47 -7.26
N GLN A 208 -21.71 10.35 -6.36
CA GLN A 208 -20.69 9.30 -6.45
C GLN A 208 -21.22 8.02 -5.79
N ILE A 209 -21.66 7.08 -6.63
CA ILE A 209 -22.26 5.80 -6.21
C ILE A 209 -21.19 4.74 -5.96
N GLU A 210 -20.01 4.86 -6.58
CA GLU A 210 -18.92 3.89 -6.47
C GLU A 210 -17.98 4.24 -5.31
N PRO A 211 -17.65 3.27 -4.45
CA PRO A 211 -16.67 3.48 -3.38
C PRO A 211 -15.29 3.85 -3.93
N ILE A 212 -14.65 4.83 -3.30
CA ILE A 212 -13.25 5.20 -3.55
C ILE A 212 -12.31 4.21 -2.85
N LEU A 213 -12.67 3.79 -1.64
CA LEU A 213 -11.92 2.83 -0.84
C LEU A 213 -12.75 1.56 -0.67
N VAL A 214 -12.21 0.45 -1.13
CA VAL A 214 -12.76 -0.90 -0.91
C VAL A 214 -11.74 -1.74 -0.15
N ILE A 215 -12.15 -2.29 0.99
CA ILE A 215 -11.41 -3.32 1.72
C ILE A 215 -12.32 -4.55 1.85
N GLU A 216 -11.96 -5.67 1.24
CA GLU A 216 -12.80 -6.86 1.25
C GLU A 216 -12.01 -8.15 1.42
N ASN A 217 -12.65 -9.14 2.05
CA ASN A 217 -12.09 -10.48 2.25
C ASN A 217 -10.67 -10.45 2.84
N SER A 218 -10.38 -9.48 3.70
CA SER A 218 -9.02 -9.17 4.14
C SER A 218 -8.85 -9.38 5.63
N GLU A 219 -7.64 -9.74 6.06
CA GLU A 219 -7.29 -9.97 7.45
C GLU A 219 -6.11 -9.08 7.85
N ILE A 220 -6.34 -8.16 8.78
CA ILE A 220 -5.30 -7.30 9.35
C ILE A 220 -5.23 -7.64 10.84
N ILE A 221 -4.38 -8.61 11.17
CA ILE A 221 -4.39 -9.27 12.48
C ILE A 221 -3.00 -9.37 13.10
N GLN A 222 -2.93 -9.45 14.43
CA GLN A 222 -1.67 -9.69 15.16
C GLN A 222 -0.55 -8.67 14.85
N ASN A 223 -0.85 -7.46 14.37
CA ASN A 223 0.15 -6.43 14.20
C ASN A 223 0.36 -5.69 15.54
N THR A 224 1.61 -5.46 15.93
CA THR A 224 1.94 -4.67 17.12
C THR A 224 1.81 -3.19 16.76
N LEU A 225 0.89 -2.47 17.41
CA LEU A 225 0.65 -1.04 17.24
C LEU A 225 1.28 -0.23 18.36
N ALA A 226 1.39 1.09 18.17
CA ALA A 226 1.84 1.99 19.23
C ALA A 226 0.92 1.92 20.47
N SER A 227 1.54 1.88 21.64
CA SER A 227 0.87 1.83 22.96
C SER A 227 0.36 3.20 23.42
N ILE A 228 -0.38 3.90 22.56
CA ILE A 228 -0.96 5.23 22.81
C ILE A 228 -2.39 5.28 22.28
N SER A 229 -3.21 6.19 22.82
CA SER A 229 -4.65 6.28 22.48
C SER A 229 -4.93 6.71 21.04
N GLU A 230 -3.94 7.37 20.44
CA GLU A 230 -3.96 7.92 19.11
C GLU A 230 -3.69 6.87 18.04
N SER A 231 -3.19 5.69 18.40
CA SER A 231 -2.90 4.64 17.43
C SER A 231 -4.15 3.94 16.91
N SER A 232 -4.06 3.44 15.67
CA SER A 232 -5.05 2.55 15.05
C SER A 232 -4.45 1.70 13.95
N ALA A 233 -5.02 0.52 13.69
CA ALA A 233 -4.56 -0.30 12.57
C ALA A 233 -4.86 0.37 11.23
N ILE A 234 -6.08 0.89 11.07
CA ILE A 234 -6.50 1.63 9.89
C ILE A 234 -7.01 3.01 10.29
N LEU A 235 -6.48 4.04 9.63
CA LEU A 235 -6.96 5.41 9.72
C LEU A 235 -7.44 5.89 8.35
N ILE A 236 -8.69 6.36 8.29
CA ILE A 236 -9.30 6.99 7.12
C ILE A 236 -9.73 8.40 7.50
N ASP A 237 -9.32 9.39 6.70
CA ASP A 237 -9.55 10.81 6.97
C ASP A 237 -10.06 11.53 5.72
N GLY A 238 -11.28 12.04 5.79
CA GLY A 238 -11.86 12.93 4.77
C GLY A 238 -12.69 12.27 3.66
N LEU A 239 -12.98 10.96 3.75
CA LEU A 239 -13.91 10.27 2.85
C LEU A 239 -15.34 10.28 3.42
N ASN A 240 -16.34 10.43 2.54
CA ASN A 240 -17.74 10.30 2.90
C ASN A 240 -18.12 8.84 3.21
N PRO A 241 -19.19 8.60 4.00
CA PRO A 241 -19.66 7.25 4.32
C PRO A 241 -19.86 6.32 3.12
N GLN A 242 -20.40 6.83 2.01
CA GLN A 242 -20.71 6.05 0.81
C GLN A 242 -19.47 5.76 -0.05
N GLN A 243 -18.37 6.48 0.18
CA GLN A 243 -17.10 6.29 -0.53
C GLN A 243 -16.21 5.22 0.10
N ILE A 244 -16.62 4.67 1.25
CA ILE A 244 -15.89 3.65 1.99
C ILE A 244 -16.75 2.39 2.00
N LEU A 245 -16.19 1.29 1.51
CA LEU A 245 -16.76 -0.05 1.63
C LEU A 245 -15.74 -0.95 2.33
N ILE A 246 -16.12 -1.46 3.50
CA ILE A 246 -15.38 -2.52 4.20
C ILE A 246 -16.38 -3.66 4.41
N ARG A 247 -15.99 -4.88 4.04
CA ARG A 247 -16.84 -6.07 4.20
C ARG A 247 -16.04 -7.36 4.29
N SER A 248 -16.63 -8.37 4.94
CA SER A 248 -16.08 -9.72 5.01
C SER A 248 -14.61 -9.72 5.48
N SER A 249 -14.24 -8.79 6.36
CA SER A 249 -12.87 -8.56 6.78
C SER A 249 -12.71 -8.71 8.29
N THR A 250 -11.51 -9.11 8.71
CA THR A 250 -11.15 -9.29 10.11
C THR A 250 -10.04 -8.32 10.49
N ILE A 251 -10.31 -7.42 11.43
CA ILE A 251 -9.33 -6.42 11.90
C ILE A 251 -9.14 -6.61 13.41
N ASN A 252 -8.04 -7.27 13.78
CA ASN A 252 -7.78 -7.65 15.17
C ASN A 252 -6.28 -7.67 15.49
N ASN A 253 -5.76 -6.53 15.94
CA ASN A 253 -4.32 -6.30 16.13
C ASN A 253 -3.88 -6.40 17.60
N ARG A 254 -4.61 -7.17 18.40
CA ARG A 254 -4.40 -7.24 19.85
C ARG A 254 -3.60 -8.46 20.22
N SER A 255 -2.30 -8.39 19.98
CA SER A 255 -1.36 -9.31 20.58
C SER A 255 -0.02 -8.62 20.78
N PRO A 256 0.40 -8.31 22.04
CA PRO A 256 -0.29 -8.61 23.31
C PRO A 256 -1.57 -7.77 23.55
N PRO A 257 -2.37 -8.05 24.62
CA PRO A 257 -3.63 -7.38 24.90
C PRO A 257 -3.51 -5.85 24.92
N ASN A 258 -4.48 -5.18 24.29
CA ASN A 258 -4.51 -3.72 24.13
C ASN A 258 -5.03 -3.04 25.40
N ASP A 259 -4.15 -2.79 26.35
CA ASP A 259 -4.46 -2.07 27.59
C ASP A 259 -4.74 -0.56 27.35
N ASN A 260 -4.34 -0.04 26.19
CA ASN A 260 -4.34 1.39 25.88
C ASN A 260 -5.56 1.87 25.08
N LYS A 261 -6.54 0.99 24.84
CA LYS A 261 -7.76 1.30 24.04
C LYS A 261 -7.43 1.80 22.63
N ALA A 262 -6.34 1.34 22.02
CA ALA A 262 -6.10 1.59 20.59
C ALA A 262 -7.30 1.09 19.76
N TYR A 263 -7.63 1.80 18.69
CA TYR A 263 -8.76 1.45 17.83
C TYR A 263 -8.29 0.50 16.74
N GLU A 264 -9.12 -0.43 16.29
CA GLU A 264 -8.83 -1.21 15.07
C GLU A 264 -9.01 -0.32 13.84
N LEU A 265 -10.08 0.48 13.85
CA LEU A 265 -10.48 1.35 12.74
C LEU A 265 -10.86 2.74 13.25
N LYS A 266 -10.24 3.78 12.68
CA LYS A 266 -10.61 5.18 12.87
C LYS A 266 -11.05 5.78 11.54
N ILE A 267 -12.23 6.39 11.55
CA ILE A 267 -12.76 7.14 10.41
C ILE A 267 -13.06 8.57 10.87
N ALA A 268 -12.33 9.54 10.33
CA ALA A 268 -12.65 10.95 10.44
C ALA A 268 -13.46 11.35 9.19
N LEU A 269 -14.77 11.44 9.36
CA LEU A 269 -15.69 11.88 8.32
C LEU A 269 -15.58 13.39 8.12
N PRO A 270 -15.82 13.91 6.91
CA PRO A 270 -15.96 15.33 6.73
C PRO A 270 -17.14 15.92 7.50
N LYS A 271 -17.13 17.25 7.63
CA LYS A 271 -18.19 18.00 8.31
C LYS A 271 -19.56 17.75 7.65
N ASP A 272 -20.59 17.68 8.48
CA ASP A 272 -22.00 17.48 8.11
C ASP A 272 -22.35 16.09 7.53
N CYS A 273 -21.44 15.11 7.55
CA CYS A 273 -21.70 13.74 7.12
C CYS A 273 -22.42 12.91 8.19
N GLU A 274 -23.40 12.09 7.80
CA GLU A 274 -24.14 11.20 8.72
C GLU A 274 -23.46 9.81 8.80
N PRO A 275 -22.98 9.36 9.98
CA PRO A 275 -22.22 8.12 10.11
C PRO A 275 -23.07 6.84 10.02
N LYS A 276 -24.40 6.94 9.95
CA LYS A 276 -25.33 5.81 10.08
C LYS A 276 -25.12 4.74 9.01
N ASP A 277 -24.78 5.14 7.79
CA ASP A 277 -24.55 4.22 6.68
C ASP A 277 -23.29 3.37 6.89
N LEU A 278 -22.22 3.95 7.45
CA LEU A 278 -21.00 3.20 7.81
C LEU A 278 -21.27 2.19 8.92
N ILE A 279 -22.01 2.59 9.95
CA ILE A 279 -22.32 1.69 11.08
C ILE A 279 -23.07 0.45 10.60
N ASN A 280 -23.96 0.59 9.61
CA ASN A 280 -24.68 -0.54 9.05
C ASN A 280 -23.78 -1.45 8.20
N GLN A 281 -22.85 -0.89 7.43
CA GLN A 281 -21.92 -1.66 6.60
C GLN A 281 -20.96 -2.50 7.45
N LEU A 282 -20.44 -1.95 8.54
CA LEU A 282 -19.45 -2.61 9.38
C LEU A 282 -20.02 -3.69 10.33
N LYS A 283 -21.31 -4.04 10.24
CA LYS A 283 -21.94 -5.00 11.17
C LYS A 283 -21.49 -6.44 10.95
N ASP A 284 -21.13 -6.76 9.71
CA ASP A 284 -20.76 -8.11 9.29
C ASP A 284 -19.24 -8.35 9.36
N ASP A 285 -18.46 -7.32 9.74
CA ASP A 285 -17.01 -7.40 9.91
C ASP A 285 -16.62 -7.78 11.35
N GLU A 286 -15.53 -8.54 11.47
CA GLU A 286 -15.03 -8.99 12.76
C GLU A 286 -13.95 -8.06 13.31
N PHE A 287 -14.23 -7.48 14.48
CA PHE A 287 -13.29 -6.64 15.22
C PHE A 287 -12.87 -7.27 16.53
N GLY A 288 -11.65 -6.95 17.01
CA GLY A 288 -11.19 -7.40 18.32
C GLY A 288 -12.11 -6.95 19.47
N ILE A 289 -12.20 -7.77 20.53
CA ILE A 289 -13.06 -7.59 21.71
C ILE A 289 -12.63 -6.36 22.54
N THR A 290 -13.12 -5.15 22.24
CA THR A 290 -12.98 -3.93 23.08
C THR A 290 -14.35 -3.28 23.27
N LEU A 291 -14.40 -2.36 24.23
CA LEU A 291 -15.53 -1.45 24.42
C LEU A 291 -15.82 -0.58 23.18
N PHE A 292 -14.82 -0.24 22.34
CA PHE A 292 -14.97 0.60 21.15
C PHE A 292 -13.90 0.28 20.08
N PRO A 293 -14.01 -0.82 19.32
CA PRO A 293 -12.99 -1.17 18.31
C PRO A 293 -12.97 -0.23 17.11
N VAL A 294 -14.09 0.44 16.85
CA VAL A 294 -14.27 1.39 15.75
C VAL A 294 -14.59 2.76 16.34
N ALA A 295 -13.93 3.80 15.84
CA ALA A 295 -14.29 5.20 16.10
C ALA A 295 -14.62 5.92 14.80
N VAL A 296 -15.83 6.48 14.74
CA VAL A 296 -16.24 7.40 13.68
C VAL A 296 -16.41 8.79 14.29
N LYS A 297 -15.69 9.78 13.79
CA LYS A 297 -15.75 11.16 14.27
C LYS A 297 -16.10 12.10 13.12
N VAL A 298 -16.94 13.09 13.42
CA VAL A 298 -17.19 14.24 12.54
C VAL A 298 -16.53 15.45 13.23
N PRO A 299 -15.49 16.07 12.64
CA PRO A 299 -14.91 17.30 13.15
C PRO A 299 -15.96 18.42 13.26
N PRO A 300 -15.83 19.34 14.24
CA PRO A 300 -16.78 20.42 14.48
C PRO A 300 -16.93 21.42 13.32
#